data_AF-A0A965JBN8-F1
#
_entry.id   AF-A0A965JBN8-F1
#
_cell.length_a   1.000
_cell.length_b   1.000
_cell.length_c   1.000
_cell.angle_alpha   90.00
_cell.angle_beta   90.00
_cell.angle_gamma   90.00
#
_symmetry.space_group_name_H-M   'P 1'
#
loop_
_entity.id
_entity.type
_entity.pdbx_description
1 polymer ?
#
loop_
_entity_poly.entity_id
_entity_poly.type
_entity_poly.pdbx_seq_one_letter_code
_entity_poly.pdbx_strand_id
1 'polypeptide(L)' 'NVGPREGGSITAAQFLNRFVDEGVKWAHLDIAGMVWAAKPGTVWDKGATGFGVRLLDRFVADHFES' A
#
# COMPACT_ATOMS: atom_id res chain seq x y z
N ASN A 1 -10.90 -4.09 16.24
CA ASN A 1 -10.34 -4.02 14.87
C ASN A 1 -11.10 -3.05 13.95
N VAL A 2 -12.18 -2.39 14.40
CA VAL A 2 -12.94 -1.40 13.60
C VAL A 2 -13.14 -0.14 14.43
N GLY A 3 -12.88 1.03 13.84
CA GLY A 3 -13.14 2.35 14.41
C GLY A 3 -14.46 2.96 13.89
N PRO A 4 -14.75 4.23 14.25
CA PRO A 4 -15.89 4.97 13.69
C PRO A 4 -15.85 5.05 12.15
N ARG A 5 -17.00 5.30 11.51
CA ARG A 5 -17.15 5.34 10.04
C ARG A 5 -16.21 6.34 9.37
N GLU A 6 -15.99 7.48 10.02
CA GLU A 6 -15.11 8.53 9.51
C GLU A 6 -13.64 8.20 9.79
N GLY A 7 -12.77 8.34 8.78
CA GLY A 7 -11.34 8.11 8.94
C GLY A 7 -10.92 6.65 9.09
N GLY A 8 -11.65 5.71 8.47
CA GLY A 8 -11.38 4.27 8.54
C GLY A 8 -9.94 3.87 8.15
N SER A 9 -9.38 4.46 7.09
CA SER A 9 -8.00 4.18 6.66
C SER A 9 -6.96 4.64 7.70
N ILE A 10 -7.15 5.80 8.31
CA ILE A 10 -6.25 6.35 9.34
C ILE A 10 -6.31 5.50 10.61
N THR A 11 -7.52 5.14 11.04
CA THR A 11 -7.69 4.28 12.22
C THR A 11 -7.15 2.87 12.00
N ALA A 12 -7.24 2.32 10.78
CA ALA A 12 -6.60 1.06 10.41
C ALA A 12 -5.07 1.17 10.44
N ALA A 13 -4.47 2.22 9.88
CA ALA A 13 -3.03 2.42 9.92
C ALA A 13 -2.51 2.56 11.36
N GLN A 14 -3.23 3.31 12.21
CA GLN A 14 -2.91 3.44 13.64
C GLN A 14 -3.06 2.11 14.39
N PHE A 15 -4.02 1.27 14.00
CA PHE A 15 -4.14 -0.07 14.57
C PHE A 15 -2.93 -0.93 14.23
N LEU A 16 -2.47 -0.93 12.98
CA LEU A 16 -1.30 -1.70 12.53
C LEU A 16 -0.01 -1.22 13.22
N ASN A 17 0.16 0.09 13.40
CA ASN A 17 1.34 0.67 14.05
C ASN A 17 1.59 0.15 15.48
N ARG A 18 0.55 -0.29 16.19
CA ARG A 18 0.69 -0.86 17.55
C ARG A 18 1.41 -2.20 17.60
N PHE A 19 1.61 -2.84 16.44
CA PHE A 19 2.30 -4.11 16.31
C PHE A 19 3.70 -3.96 15.70
N VAL A 20 4.17 -2.72 15.53
CA VAL A 20 5.52 -2.41 15.06
C VAL A 20 6.38 -2.14 16.28
N ASP A 21 7.48 -2.87 16.42
CA ASP A 21 8.43 -2.68 17.52
C ASP A 21 9.11 -1.31 17.46
N GLU A 22 9.46 -0.77 18.63
CA GLU A 22 10.17 0.50 18.72
C GLU A 22 11.51 0.45 17.95
N GLY A 23 11.81 1.53 17.22
CA GLY A 23 13.04 1.65 16.43
C GLY A 23 12.97 1.03 15.02
N VAL A 24 11.92 0.29 14.69
CA VAL A 24 11.70 -0.25 13.34
C VAL A 24 11.23 0.86 12.40
N LYS A 25 11.98 1.11 11.32
CA LYS A 25 11.51 1.99 10.24
C LYS A 25 10.40 1.29 9.47
N TRP A 26 9.20 1.84 9.51
CA TRP A 26 8.01 1.21 8.95
C TRP A 26 7.17 2.19 8.11
N ALA A 27 6.52 1.66 7.08
CA ALA A 27 5.57 2.37 6.25
C ALA A 27 4.38 1.45 5.91
N HIS A 28 3.18 2.03 5.85
CA HIS A 28 1.96 1.36 5.41
C HIS A 28 1.45 2.00 4.11
N LEU A 29 1.16 1.17 3.12
CA LEU A 29 0.52 1.57 1.88
C LEU A 29 -0.86 0.91 1.79
N ASP A 30 -1.93 1.71 1.92
CA ASP A 30 -3.29 1.26 1.65
C ASP A 30 -3.59 1.41 0.15
N ILE A 31 -3.75 0.27 -0.53
CA ILE A 31 -3.96 0.21 -1.99
C ILE A 31 -5.35 -0.28 -2.37
N ALA A 32 -6.28 -0.39 -1.42
CA ALA A 32 -7.60 -0.99 -1.66
C ALA A 32 -8.37 -0.31 -2.80
N GLY A 33 -8.25 1.01 -2.92
CA GLY A 33 -8.90 1.78 -4.00
C GLY A 33 -8.27 1.60 -5.38
N MET A 34 -7.04 1.12 -5.47
CA MET A 34 -6.25 1.07 -6.71
C MET A 34 -6.15 -0.34 -7.31
N VAL A 35 -6.47 -1.38 -6.54
CA VAL A 35 -6.20 -2.77 -6.93
C VAL A 35 -7.06 -3.27 -8.09
N TRP A 36 -8.25 -2.70 -8.31
CA TRP A 36 -9.19 -3.14 -9.34
C TRP A 36 -9.52 -2.04 -10.34
N ALA A 37 -9.43 -2.36 -11.63
CA ALA A 37 -9.83 -1.47 -12.72
C ALA A 37 -10.90 -2.12 -13.61
N ALA A 38 -11.97 -1.37 -13.89
CA ALA A 38 -13.05 -1.81 -14.78
C ALA A 38 -12.67 -1.77 -16.27
N LYS A 39 -11.59 -1.07 -16.61
CA LYS A 39 -11.06 -0.88 -17.98
C LYS A 39 -9.55 -1.10 -17.98
N PRO A 40 -8.96 -1.55 -19.10
CA PRO A 40 -7.52 -1.65 -19.24
C PRO A 40 -6.84 -0.27 -19.12
N GLY A 41 -5.62 -0.26 -18.60
CA GLY A 41 -4.72 0.89 -18.58
C GLY A 41 -3.52 0.65 -19.51
N THR A 42 -2.49 1.49 -19.37
CA THR A 42 -1.29 1.43 -20.23
C THR A 42 -0.50 0.12 -20.08
N VAL A 43 -0.52 -0.47 -18.88
CA VAL A 43 0.35 -1.60 -18.51
C VAL A 43 -0.39 -2.68 -17.70
N TRP A 44 -1.73 -2.65 -17.70
CA TRP A 44 -2.58 -3.66 -17.06
C TRP A 44 -3.90 -3.78 -17.82
N ASP A 45 -4.51 -4.96 -17.74
CA ASP A 45 -5.80 -5.24 -18.37
C ASP A 45 -6.99 -4.95 -17.42
N LYS A 46 -8.23 -5.14 -17.90
CA LYS A 46 -9.40 -5.14 -17.01
C LYS A 46 -9.21 -6.17 -15.89
N GLY A 47 -9.45 -5.78 -14.64
CA GLY A 47 -9.25 -6.63 -13.47
C GLY A 47 -8.17 -6.08 -12.54
N ALA A 48 -7.29 -6.97 -12.06
CA ALA A 48 -6.26 -6.60 -11.10
C ALA A 48 -5.18 -5.73 -11.77
N THR A 49 -4.86 -4.59 -11.16
CA THR A 49 -3.94 -3.60 -11.76
C THR A 49 -2.46 -3.87 -11.48
N GLY A 50 -2.16 -4.67 -10.46
CA GLY A 50 -0.78 -4.84 -9.96
C GLY A 50 -0.19 -3.56 -9.36
N PHE A 51 -1.04 -2.64 -8.89
CA PHE A 51 -0.61 -1.37 -8.30
C PHE A 51 0.40 -1.59 -7.16
N GLY A 52 1.48 -0.81 -7.15
CA GLY A 52 2.54 -0.87 -6.14
C GLY A 52 3.76 -1.70 -6.52
N VAL A 53 3.67 -2.66 -7.45
CA VAL A 53 4.82 -3.52 -7.82
C VAL A 53 6.01 -2.71 -8.33
N ARG A 54 5.81 -1.87 -9.36
CA ARG A 54 6.88 -1.02 -9.92
C ARG A 54 7.41 0.02 -8.92
N LEU A 55 6.56 0.47 -7.98
CA LEU A 55 6.96 1.42 -6.95
C LEU A 55 7.97 0.78 -5.99
N LEU A 56 7.66 -0.44 -5.52
CA LEU A 56 8.53 -1.17 -4.60
C LEU A 56 9.82 -1.62 -5.28
N ASP A 57 9.72 -2.12 -6.52
CA ASP A 57 10.87 -2.48 -7.35
C ASP A 57 11.84 -1.29 -7.49
N ARG A 58 11.31 -0.12 -7.86
CA ARG A 58 12.13 1.09 -7.99
C ARG A 58 12.75 1.53 -6.68
N PHE A 59 12.01 1.46 -5.57
CA PHE A 59 12.53 1.79 -4.23
C PHE A 59 13.71 0.88 -3.84
N VAL A 60 13.63 -0.42 -4.12
CA VAL A 60 14.72 -1.35 -3.86
C VAL A 60 15.93 -1.01 -4.71
N ALA A 61 15.74 -0.84 -6.02
CA ALA A 61 16.80 -0.50 -6.96
C ALA A 61 17.54 0.80 -6.58
N ASP A 62 16.79 1.84 -6.19
CA ASP A 62 17.36 3.16 -5.88
C ASP A 62 18.11 3.22 -4.54
N HIS A 63 17.82 2.32 -3.60
CA HIS A 63 18.33 2.42 -2.22
C HIS A 63 19.17 1.23 -1.73
N PHE A 64 19.12 0.08 -2.42
CA PHE A 64 19.71 -1.16 -1.90
C PHE A 64 20.53 -1.97 -2.93
N GLU A 65 20.52 -1.61 -4.21
CA GLU A 65 21.24 -2.35 -5.28
C GLU A 65 22.46 -1.60 -5.83
N SER A 66 23.04 -0.67 -5.05
CA SER A 66 24.21 0.14 -5.44
C SER A 66 25.54 -0.40 -4.91
#